data_AF-Q21XF9-F1
#
_entry.id   AF-Q21XF9-F1
#
_cell.length_a   1.000
_cell.length_b   1.000
_cell.length_c   1.000
_cell.angle_alpha   90.00
_cell.angle_beta   90.00
_cell.angle_gamma   90.00
#
_symmetry.space_group_name_H-M   'P 1'
#
loop_
_entity.id
_entity.type
_entity.pdbx_description
1 polymer ?
#
loop_
_entity_poly.entity_id
_entity_poly.type
_entity_poly.pdbx_seq_one_letter_code
_entity_poly.pdbx_strand_id
1 'polypeptide(L)'
;MKSKLFTVSLLASALFVGLGFSPVMAQGTNTPRIDQTQQAISARIQQGLASGHITPSEARELYRRDRDIEIRESRFKSDGTATAQERQQLRADLDRLNAEVERMIANRDVVRQSGNTNGIDNREFNISQRIDEGVRSGHLSQREARSLRSRERDVARQEARFKRDGVVTPQERRQLRNALMKLRNDVERMIRKDPRGRR
;
A
#
# COMPACT_ATOMS: atom_id res chain seq x y z
N MET A 1 -4.35 -54.37 -15.59
CA MET A 1 -4.23 -52.96 -15.17
C MET A 1 -4.83 -52.09 -16.28
N LYS A 2 -5.83 -51.29 -15.93
CA LYS A 2 -6.58 -50.36 -16.80
C LYS A 2 -5.72 -49.08 -16.94
N SER A 3 -5.62 -48.34 -18.05
CA SER A 3 -6.68 -47.76 -18.89
C SER A 3 -6.13 -47.28 -20.25
N LYS A 4 -7.00 -47.30 -21.28
CA LYS A 4 -6.78 -46.82 -22.65
C LYS A 4 -7.14 -45.33 -22.79
N LEU A 5 -6.52 -44.71 -23.80
CA LEU A 5 -6.71 -43.37 -24.36
C LEU A 5 -8.17 -43.01 -24.66
N PHE A 6 -8.55 -41.73 -24.50
CA PHE A 6 -9.62 -41.11 -25.27
C PHE A 6 -9.34 -39.61 -25.51
N THR A 7 -9.19 -39.28 -26.78
CA THR A 7 -9.34 -37.97 -27.41
C THR A 7 -10.80 -37.53 -27.35
N VAL A 8 -11.07 -36.25 -27.08
CA VAL A 8 -12.34 -35.59 -27.43
C VAL A 8 -12.04 -34.18 -27.92
N SER A 9 -12.42 -33.94 -29.19
CA SER A 9 -12.63 -32.63 -29.80
C SER A 9 -14.12 -32.31 -29.70
N LEU A 10 -14.50 -31.06 -29.43
CA LEU A 10 -15.88 -30.61 -29.57
C LEU A 10 -15.95 -29.10 -29.89
N LEU A 11 -16.32 -28.82 -31.14
CA LEU A 11 -16.86 -27.57 -31.67
C LEU A 11 -18.33 -27.46 -31.28
N ALA A 12 -18.81 -26.29 -30.82
CA ALA A 12 -20.20 -25.87 -30.99
C ALA A 12 -20.37 -24.36 -30.75
N SER A 13 -20.80 -23.66 -31.81
CA SER A 13 -21.25 -22.27 -31.84
C SER A 13 -22.66 -22.13 -31.24
N ALA A 14 -22.98 -20.98 -30.62
CA ALA A 14 -24.36 -20.53 -30.49
C ALA A 14 -24.45 -18.99 -30.40
N LEU A 15 -25.16 -18.42 -31.36
CA LEU A 15 -25.63 -17.03 -31.45
C LEU A 15 -26.61 -16.73 -30.30
N PHE A 16 -26.49 -15.56 -29.66
CA PHE A 16 -27.57 -14.98 -28.87
C PHE A 16 -27.90 -13.56 -29.35
N VAL A 17 -29.15 -13.43 -29.80
CA VAL A 17 -29.84 -12.23 -30.26
C VAL A 17 -30.14 -11.31 -29.07
N GLY A 18 -30.13 -9.99 -29.32
CA GLY A 18 -30.16 -8.94 -28.32
C GLY A 18 -31.45 -8.77 -27.51
N LEU A 19 -31.27 -8.17 -26.33
CA LEU A 19 -32.26 -7.41 -25.58
C LEU A 19 -31.55 -6.17 -25.03
N GLY A 20 -32.17 -5.01 -25.19
CA GLY A 20 -31.62 -3.71 -24.84
C GLY A 20 -31.25 -3.61 -23.37
N PHE A 21 -29.96 -3.47 -23.09
CA PHE A 21 -29.48 -3.04 -21.79
C PHE A 21 -29.48 -1.52 -21.76
N SER A 22 -30.59 -0.93 -21.31
CA SER A 22 -30.51 0.40 -20.70
C SER A 22 -29.69 0.24 -19.41
N PRO A 23 -28.54 0.88 -19.23
CA PRO A 23 -27.85 0.84 -17.95
C PRO A 23 -28.71 1.62 -16.94
N VAL A 24 -29.49 0.88 -16.15
CA VAL A 24 -29.97 1.35 -14.84
C VAL A 24 -28.74 1.64 -14.00
N MET A 25 -28.31 2.90 -13.99
CA MET A 25 -27.31 3.41 -13.05
C MET A 25 -28.04 3.85 -11.78
N ALA A 26 -28.71 2.91 -11.11
CA ALA A 26 -29.30 3.14 -9.80
C ALA A 26 -28.27 2.80 -8.70
N GLN A 27 -27.86 3.84 -7.99
CA GLN A 27 -27.78 3.85 -6.53
C GLN A 27 -27.07 2.66 -5.87
N GLY A 28 -25.73 2.72 -5.86
CA GLY A 28 -24.93 2.05 -4.86
C GLY A 28 -24.11 3.10 -4.12
N THR A 29 -24.33 3.23 -2.81
CA THR A 29 -23.47 3.95 -1.85
C THR A 29 -22.06 3.37 -1.77
N ASN A 30 -21.82 2.25 -2.45
CA ASN A 30 -20.54 1.57 -2.56
C ASN A 30 -19.87 1.95 -3.88
N THR A 31 -18.54 2.02 -3.86
CA THR A 31 -17.67 2.23 -5.03
C THR A 31 -16.83 0.98 -5.25
N PRO A 32 -17.44 -0.19 -5.58
CA PRO A 32 -16.77 -1.49 -5.44
C PRO A 32 -15.53 -1.62 -6.33
N ARG A 33 -15.54 -0.97 -7.50
CA ARG A 33 -14.39 -0.93 -8.41
C ARG A 33 -13.21 -0.13 -7.86
N ILE A 34 -13.48 0.93 -7.10
CA ILE A 34 -12.44 1.77 -6.46
C ILE A 34 -11.79 0.97 -5.34
N ASP A 35 -12.62 0.36 -4.49
CA ASP A 35 -12.17 -0.50 -3.39
C ASP A 35 -11.32 -1.69 -3.92
N GLN A 36 -11.78 -2.37 -4.98
CA GLN A 36 -11.03 -3.46 -5.63
C GLN A 36 -9.70 -3.01 -6.21
N THR A 37 -9.64 -1.80 -6.78
CA THR A 37 -8.41 -1.27 -7.38
C THR A 37 -7.39 -0.92 -6.30
N GLN A 38 -7.80 -0.33 -5.18
CA GLN A 38 -6.93 -0.08 -4.03
C GLN A 38 -6.33 -1.37 -3.47
N GLN A 39 -7.14 -2.43 -3.36
CA GLN A 39 -6.64 -3.75 -2.95
C GLN A 39 -5.60 -4.31 -3.92
N ALA A 40 -5.84 -4.20 -5.23
CA ALA A 40 -4.89 -4.65 -6.25
C ALA A 40 -3.57 -3.85 -6.22
N ILE A 41 -3.66 -2.53 -6.03
CA ILE A 41 -2.48 -1.66 -5.88
C ILE A 41 -1.69 -2.05 -4.63
N SER A 42 -2.36 -2.21 -3.49
CA SER A 42 -1.75 -2.65 -2.23
C SER A 42 -1.02 -3.99 -2.38
N ALA A 43 -1.63 -4.97 -3.08
CA ALA A 43 -1.01 -6.26 -3.35
C ALA A 43 0.22 -6.14 -4.25
N ARG A 44 0.19 -5.28 -5.28
CA ARG A 44 1.34 -5.01 -6.17
C ARG A 44 2.49 -4.32 -5.43
N ILE A 45 2.20 -3.37 -4.55
CA ILE A 45 3.21 -2.73 -3.70
C ILE A 45 3.89 -3.80 -2.82
N GLN A 46 3.10 -4.68 -2.19
CA GLN A 46 3.63 -5.79 -1.38
C GLN A 46 4.48 -6.75 -2.21
N GLN A 47 4.04 -7.09 -3.42
CA GLN A 47 4.78 -7.95 -4.34
C GLN A 47 6.09 -7.28 -4.77
N GLY A 48 6.06 -5.99 -5.11
CA GLY A 48 7.24 -5.21 -5.46
C GLY A 48 8.24 -5.14 -4.30
N LEU A 49 7.75 -5.00 -3.07
CA LEU A 49 8.57 -5.09 -1.86
C LEU A 49 9.20 -6.48 -1.68
N ALA A 50 8.39 -7.54 -1.78
CA ALA A 50 8.83 -8.92 -1.56
C ALA A 50 9.84 -9.39 -2.62
N SER A 51 9.66 -8.96 -3.87
CA SER A 51 10.57 -9.23 -4.99
C SER A 51 11.80 -8.30 -5.01
N GLY A 52 11.80 -7.26 -4.17
CA GLY A 52 12.82 -6.22 -4.13
C GLY A 52 12.74 -5.22 -5.28
N HIS A 53 11.76 -5.33 -6.18
CA HIS A 53 11.56 -4.37 -7.28
C HIS A 53 11.11 -2.97 -6.81
N ILE A 54 10.59 -2.86 -5.59
CA ILE A 54 10.25 -1.60 -4.93
C ILE A 54 11.02 -1.54 -3.60
N THR A 55 11.73 -0.44 -3.35
CA THR A 55 12.35 -0.19 -2.04
C THR A 55 11.28 0.16 -0.99
N PRO A 56 11.47 -0.12 0.30
CA PRO A 56 10.52 0.31 1.34
C PRO A 56 10.24 1.81 1.38
N SER A 57 11.23 2.64 1.03
CA SER A 57 11.03 4.09 0.86
C SER A 57 10.03 4.42 -0.25
N GLU A 58 10.14 3.76 -1.40
CA GLU A 58 9.21 3.92 -2.53
C GLU A 58 7.84 3.37 -2.17
N ALA A 59 7.77 2.18 -1.56
CA ALA A 59 6.51 1.61 -1.10
C ALA A 59 5.80 2.51 -0.08
N ARG A 60 6.54 3.15 0.83
CA ARG A 60 5.98 4.11 1.79
C ARG A 60 5.33 5.30 1.09
N GLU A 61 5.93 5.81 0.02
CA GLU A 61 5.35 6.90 -0.77
C GLU A 61 4.08 6.44 -1.49
N LEU A 62 4.10 5.25 -2.09
CA LEU A 62 2.92 4.64 -2.73
C LEU A 62 1.77 4.44 -1.73
N TYR A 63 2.04 3.90 -0.52
CA TYR A 63 1.04 3.74 0.52
C TYR A 63 0.47 5.06 1.06
N ARG A 64 1.26 6.15 1.05
CA ARG A 64 0.73 7.47 1.42
C ARG A 64 -0.24 7.98 0.38
N ARG A 65 0.10 7.85 -0.90
CA ARG A 65 -0.80 8.26 -1.99
C ARG A 65 -2.09 7.46 -1.97
N ASP A 66 -2.01 6.16 -1.74
CA ASP A 66 -3.19 5.29 -1.59
C ASP A 66 -4.10 5.77 -0.45
N ARG A 67 -3.50 6.08 0.72
CA ARG A 67 -4.25 6.66 1.85
C ARG A 67 -4.87 8.02 1.54
N ASP A 68 -4.19 8.89 0.80
CA ASP A 68 -4.74 10.20 0.43
C ASP A 68 -5.97 10.05 -0.48
N ILE A 69 -5.97 9.04 -1.36
CA ILE A 69 -7.12 8.65 -2.18
C ILE A 69 -8.25 8.12 -1.30
N GLU A 70 -7.96 7.23 -0.35
CA GLU A 70 -8.94 6.69 0.61
C GLU A 70 -9.59 7.82 1.44
N ILE A 71 -8.81 8.78 1.92
CA ILE A 71 -9.33 9.95 2.64
C ILE A 71 -10.24 10.78 1.73
N ARG A 72 -9.85 11.01 0.47
CA ARG A 72 -10.68 11.74 -0.49
C ARG A 72 -11.98 11.01 -0.78
N GLU A 73 -11.92 9.69 -0.95
CA GLU A 73 -13.09 8.83 -1.12
C GLU A 73 -14.03 8.91 0.07
N SER A 74 -13.51 8.83 1.30
CA SER A 74 -14.34 8.95 2.49
C SER A 74 -15.04 10.32 2.59
N ARG A 75 -14.41 11.40 2.14
CA ARG A 75 -15.02 12.74 2.05
C ARG A 75 -16.13 12.79 1.02
N PHE A 76 -15.92 12.23 -0.17
CA PHE A 76 -16.96 12.15 -1.21
C PHE A 76 -18.13 11.24 -0.84
N LYS A 77 -17.95 10.34 0.13
CA LYS A 77 -19.03 9.52 0.69
C LYS A 77 -19.75 10.20 1.86
N SER A 78 -19.23 11.32 2.38
CA SER A 78 -19.69 11.91 3.65
C SER A 78 -21.04 12.61 3.56
N ASP A 79 -21.45 13.07 2.36
CA ASP A 79 -22.75 13.68 2.06
C ASP A 79 -23.81 12.65 1.64
N GLY A 80 -23.46 11.36 1.66
CA GLY A 80 -24.36 10.24 1.39
C GLY A 80 -24.04 9.46 0.12
N THR A 81 -23.47 10.09 -0.91
CA THR A 81 -23.06 9.39 -2.15
C THR A 81 -22.06 10.19 -2.98
N ALA A 82 -20.99 9.53 -3.45
CA ALA A 82 -20.07 10.16 -4.42
C ALA A 82 -20.73 10.37 -5.79
N THR A 83 -20.68 11.59 -6.29
CA THR A 83 -21.18 12.01 -7.60
C THR A 83 -20.44 11.31 -8.76
N ALA A 84 -20.96 11.42 -9.99
CA ALA A 84 -20.27 10.90 -11.18
C ALA A 84 -18.89 11.54 -11.39
N GLN A 85 -18.78 12.85 -11.16
CA GLN A 85 -17.54 13.61 -11.31
C GLN A 85 -16.50 13.22 -10.25
N GLU A 86 -16.90 13.07 -8.98
CA GLU A 86 -16.03 12.63 -7.90
C GLU A 86 -15.52 11.20 -8.12
N ARG A 87 -16.38 10.30 -8.60
CA ARG A 87 -15.97 8.94 -8.98
C ARG A 87 -14.98 8.94 -10.15
N GLN A 88 -15.13 9.85 -11.11
CA GLN A 88 -14.17 10.01 -12.20
C GLN A 88 -12.83 10.53 -11.68
N GLN A 89 -12.84 11.48 -10.75
CA GLN A 89 -11.63 11.99 -10.12
C GLN A 89 -10.87 10.90 -9.36
N LEU A 90 -11.56 10.12 -8.52
CA LEU A 90 -10.95 9.00 -7.79
C LEU A 90 -10.34 7.96 -8.74
N ARG A 91 -11.01 7.64 -9.85
CA ARG A 91 -10.45 6.74 -10.88
C ARG A 91 -9.17 7.30 -11.48
N ALA A 92 -9.17 8.58 -11.86
CA ALA A 92 -7.98 9.22 -12.42
C ALA A 92 -6.81 9.24 -11.43
N ASP A 93 -7.08 9.41 -10.13
CA ASP A 93 -6.05 9.34 -9.10
C ASP A 93 -5.49 7.92 -8.93
N LEU A 94 -6.35 6.90 -8.94
CA LEU A 94 -5.95 5.49 -8.91
C LEU A 94 -5.16 5.08 -10.14
N ASP A 95 -5.54 5.52 -11.34
CA ASP A 95 -4.83 5.22 -12.59
C ASP A 95 -3.40 5.79 -12.54
N ARG A 96 -3.23 7.02 -12.00
CA ARG A 96 -1.91 7.62 -11.78
C ARG A 96 -1.08 6.84 -10.77
N LEU A 97 -1.69 6.41 -9.67
CA LEU A 97 -1.01 5.61 -8.64
C LEU A 97 -0.56 4.27 -9.22
N ASN A 98 -1.43 3.59 -9.96
CA ASN A 98 -1.10 2.33 -10.61
C ASN A 98 0.05 2.49 -11.62
N ALA A 99 0.02 3.54 -12.44
CA ALA A 99 1.12 3.84 -13.37
C ALA A 99 2.44 4.19 -12.66
N GLU A 100 2.40 4.75 -11.45
CA GLU A 100 3.59 4.98 -10.64
C GLU A 100 4.15 3.69 -10.04
N VAL A 101 3.28 2.81 -9.52
CA VAL A 101 3.67 1.47 -9.03
C VAL A 101 4.37 0.69 -10.15
N GLU A 102 3.78 0.65 -11.34
CA GLU A 102 4.37 -0.02 -12.50
C GLU A 102 5.74 0.57 -12.88
N ARG A 103 5.86 1.89 -12.88
CA ARG A 103 7.15 2.55 -13.16
C ARG A 103 8.19 2.20 -12.11
N MET A 104 7.85 2.19 -10.83
CA MET A 104 8.78 1.82 -9.76
C MET A 104 9.23 0.36 -9.89
N ILE A 105 8.30 -0.57 -10.18
CA ILE A 105 8.62 -1.99 -10.39
C ILE A 105 9.52 -2.18 -11.62
N ALA A 106 9.22 -1.48 -12.72
CA ALA A 106 9.97 -1.58 -13.97
C ALA A 106 11.37 -0.98 -13.88
N ASN A 107 11.57 0.05 -13.04
CA ASN A 107 12.84 0.77 -12.92
C ASN A 107 13.83 0.04 -11.99
N ARG A 108 14.23 -1.17 -12.41
CA ARG A 108 15.10 -2.11 -11.68
C ARG A 108 16.49 -1.57 -11.35
N ASP A 109 16.94 -0.52 -12.03
CA ASP A 109 18.28 0.06 -11.82
C ASP A 109 18.41 0.82 -10.49
N VAL A 110 17.32 1.37 -9.95
CA VAL A 110 17.30 2.01 -8.61
C VAL A 110 17.54 0.97 -7.50
N VAL A 111 17.08 -0.26 -7.71
CA VAL A 111 17.15 -1.36 -6.72
C VAL A 111 18.55 -1.93 -6.58
N ARG A 112 19.34 -2.03 -7.67
CA ARG A 112 20.72 -2.57 -7.61
C ARG A 112 21.65 -1.73 -6.72
N GLN A 113 21.34 -0.45 -6.54
CA GLN A 113 22.10 0.45 -5.67
C GLN A 113 21.68 0.32 -4.18
N SER A 114 20.59 -0.38 -3.88
CA SER A 114 20.07 -0.68 -2.53
C SER A 114 20.84 -1.80 -1.80
N GLY A 115 21.93 -2.32 -2.38
CA GLY A 115 22.70 -3.44 -1.83
C GLY A 115 23.27 -3.26 -0.42
N ASN A 116 23.13 -2.07 0.20
CA ASN A 116 23.67 -1.76 1.51
C ASN A 116 22.60 -1.43 2.59
N THR A 117 21.31 -1.33 2.27
CA THR A 117 20.26 -0.94 3.26
C THR A 117 19.20 -2.00 3.53
N ASN A 118 19.24 -3.19 2.93
CA ASN A 118 18.21 -4.24 3.12
C ASN A 118 17.79 -4.50 4.59
N GLY A 119 18.72 -4.42 5.56
CA GLY A 119 18.40 -4.58 6.98
C GLY A 119 17.74 -3.36 7.66
N ILE A 120 17.82 -2.18 7.07
CA ILE A 120 17.11 -0.95 7.46
C ILE A 120 15.69 -1.01 6.88
N ASP A 121 15.63 -1.28 5.58
CA ASP A 121 14.44 -1.51 4.77
C ASP A 121 13.47 -2.52 5.45
N ASN A 122 13.97 -3.69 5.84
CA ASN A 122 13.16 -4.70 6.56
C ASN A 122 12.66 -4.22 7.93
N ARG A 123 13.44 -3.42 8.66
CA ARG A 123 13.03 -2.91 9.98
C ARG A 123 11.94 -1.85 9.84
N GLU A 124 12.04 -0.99 8.83
CA GLU A 124 11.02 -0.02 8.50
C GLU A 124 9.67 -0.68 8.19
N PHE A 125 9.68 -1.70 7.33
CA PHE A 125 8.47 -2.45 7.00
C PHE A 125 7.80 -3.06 8.24
N ASN A 126 8.60 -3.75 9.08
CA ASN A 126 8.10 -4.36 10.31
C ASN A 126 7.50 -3.34 11.28
N ILE A 127 8.09 -2.14 11.38
CA ILE A 127 7.57 -1.04 12.21
C ILE A 127 6.22 -0.58 11.67
N SER A 128 6.11 -0.39 10.35
CA SER A 128 4.87 0.05 9.69
C SER A 128 3.72 -0.94 9.94
N GLN A 129 3.98 -2.23 9.72
CA GLN A 129 3.02 -3.31 9.99
C GLN A 129 2.53 -3.31 11.44
N ARG A 130 3.42 -3.11 12.40
CA ARG A 130 3.06 -3.05 13.83
C ARG A 130 2.22 -1.83 14.19
N ILE A 131 2.42 -0.70 13.51
CA ILE A 131 1.56 0.48 13.67
C ILE A 131 0.16 0.17 13.14
N ASP A 132 0.06 -0.45 11.96
CA ASP A 132 -1.21 -0.82 11.35
C ASP A 132 -1.98 -1.84 12.21
N GLU A 133 -1.29 -2.87 12.69
CA GLU A 133 -1.84 -3.88 13.60
C GLU A 133 -2.31 -3.24 14.91
N GLY A 134 -1.50 -2.36 15.51
CA GLY A 134 -1.87 -1.67 16.74
C GLY A 134 -3.11 -0.78 16.59
N VAL A 135 -3.31 -0.15 15.42
CA VAL A 135 -4.55 0.58 15.13
C VAL A 135 -5.73 -0.38 14.99
N ARG A 136 -5.55 -1.46 14.22
CA ARG A 136 -6.60 -2.46 13.95
C ARG A 136 -7.06 -3.17 15.22
N SER A 137 -6.14 -3.47 16.13
CA SER A 137 -6.42 -4.11 17.41
C SER A 137 -6.94 -3.14 18.48
N GLY A 138 -6.94 -1.83 18.20
CA GLY A 138 -7.31 -0.78 19.16
C GLY A 138 -6.26 -0.51 20.25
N HIS A 139 -5.05 -1.09 20.14
CA HIS A 139 -3.94 -0.81 21.06
C HIS A 139 -3.27 0.55 20.78
N LEU A 140 -3.49 1.12 19.60
CA LEU A 140 -3.08 2.48 19.25
C LEU A 140 -4.31 3.30 18.87
N SER A 141 -4.42 4.49 19.47
CA SER A 141 -5.37 5.48 18.98
C SER A 141 -4.92 6.05 17.62
N GLN A 142 -5.88 6.60 16.86
CA GLN A 142 -5.58 7.24 15.59
C GLN A 142 -4.59 8.41 15.73
N ARG A 143 -4.60 9.11 16.87
CA ARG A 143 -3.65 10.20 17.17
C ARG A 143 -2.24 9.68 17.41
N GLU A 144 -2.09 8.57 18.13
CA GLU A 144 -0.80 7.92 18.38
C GLU A 144 -0.23 7.36 17.09
N ALA A 145 -1.05 6.66 16.29
CA ALA A 145 -0.64 6.18 14.98
C ALA A 145 -0.17 7.30 14.06
N ARG A 146 -0.87 8.45 14.03
CA ARG A 146 -0.42 9.63 13.28
C ARG A 146 0.95 10.14 13.75
N SER A 147 1.21 10.16 15.05
CA SER A 147 2.51 10.57 15.61
C SER A 147 3.62 9.60 15.21
N LEU A 148 3.39 8.28 15.35
CA LEU A 148 4.34 7.24 14.98
C LEU A 148 4.66 7.26 13.48
N ARG A 149 3.63 7.36 12.64
CA ARG A 149 3.81 7.52 11.19
C ARG A 149 4.59 8.76 10.85
N SER A 150 4.41 9.88 11.57
CA SER A 150 5.22 11.08 11.35
C SER A 150 6.71 10.82 11.58
N ARG A 151 7.06 10.15 12.68
CA ARG A 151 8.45 9.76 12.98
C ARG A 151 9.01 8.80 11.91
N GLU A 152 8.19 7.86 11.45
CA GLU A 152 8.53 6.98 10.32
C GLU A 152 8.85 7.78 9.04
N ARG A 153 8.13 8.88 8.78
CA ARG A 153 8.47 9.79 7.67
C ARG A 153 9.81 10.47 7.87
N ASP A 154 10.14 10.85 9.10
CA ASP A 154 11.39 11.54 9.42
C ASP A 154 12.59 10.62 9.14
N VAL A 155 12.48 9.34 9.52
CA VAL A 155 13.49 8.32 9.21
C VAL A 155 13.61 8.09 7.69
N ALA A 156 12.50 7.99 6.96
CA ALA A 156 12.52 7.90 5.49
C ALA A 156 13.24 9.08 4.84
N ARG A 157 12.96 10.32 5.31
CA ARG A 157 13.61 11.52 4.78
C ARG A 157 15.12 11.51 5.07
N GLN A 158 15.51 10.99 6.23
CA GLN A 158 16.92 10.82 6.58
C GLN A 158 17.60 9.78 5.68
N GLU A 159 16.94 8.64 5.43
CA GLU A 159 17.46 7.60 4.54
C GLU A 159 17.61 8.10 3.10
N ALA A 160 16.61 8.80 2.57
CA ALA A 160 16.69 9.39 1.23
C ALA A 160 17.84 10.38 1.11
N ARG A 161 18.13 11.16 2.16
CA ARG A 161 19.29 12.07 2.19
C ARG A 161 20.62 11.30 2.11
N PHE A 162 20.74 10.18 2.82
CA PHE A 162 21.94 9.33 2.80
C PHE A 162 22.08 8.51 1.51
N LYS A 163 20.99 8.29 0.78
CA LYS A 163 21.03 7.64 -0.54
C LYS A 163 21.39 8.62 -1.67
N ARG A 164 21.45 9.93 -1.42
CA ARG A 164 21.60 10.98 -2.47
C ARG A 164 22.91 10.91 -3.23
N ASP A 165 24.02 10.60 -2.56
CA ASP A 165 25.34 10.42 -3.17
C ASP A 165 25.55 9.00 -3.72
N GLY A 166 24.50 8.17 -3.65
CA GLY A 166 24.48 6.83 -4.20
C GLY A 166 25.08 5.75 -3.32
N VAL A 167 25.63 6.08 -2.14
CA VAL A 167 26.24 5.09 -1.24
C VAL A 167 25.97 5.44 0.22
N VAL A 168 25.18 4.62 0.91
CA VAL A 168 25.00 4.75 2.36
C VAL A 168 26.24 4.21 3.09
N THR A 169 27.00 5.10 3.72
CA THR A 169 28.20 4.78 4.50
C THR A 169 27.89 3.95 5.75
N PRO A 170 28.86 3.26 6.36
CA PRO A 170 28.65 2.55 7.62
C PRO A 170 28.17 3.44 8.77
N GLN A 171 28.59 4.71 8.80
CA GLN A 171 28.18 5.66 9.83
C GLN A 171 26.71 6.06 9.65
N GLU A 172 26.29 6.41 8.44
CA GLU A 172 24.89 6.71 8.12
C GLU A 172 23.99 5.51 8.37
N ARG A 173 24.47 4.31 8.06
CA ARG A 173 23.78 3.05 8.38
C ARG A 173 23.55 2.89 9.88
N ARG A 174 24.54 3.22 10.72
CA ARG A 174 24.38 3.23 12.19
C ARG A 174 23.36 4.27 12.63
N GLN A 175 23.37 5.47 12.04
CA GLN A 175 22.38 6.51 12.36
C GLN A 175 20.96 6.07 12.04
N LEU A 176 20.73 5.49 10.85
CA LEU A 176 19.42 4.93 10.48
C LEU A 176 18.99 3.80 11.41
N ARG A 177 19.88 2.87 11.74
CA ARG A 177 19.60 1.80 12.71
C ARG A 177 19.18 2.34 14.07
N ASN A 178 19.87 3.37 14.56
CA ASN A 178 19.55 4.00 15.84
C ASN A 178 18.19 4.72 15.79
N ALA A 179 17.89 5.42 14.70
CA ALA A 179 16.60 6.07 14.49
C ALA A 179 15.45 5.05 14.47
N LEU A 180 15.62 3.95 13.75
CA LEU A 180 14.65 2.85 13.70
C LEU A 180 14.48 2.14 15.04
N MET A 181 15.56 1.95 15.80
CA MET A 181 15.47 1.39 17.15
C MET A 181 14.64 2.28 18.07
N LYS A 182 14.86 3.60 18.04
CA LYS A 182 14.05 4.57 18.81
C LYS A 182 12.58 4.51 18.40
N LEU A 183 12.30 4.53 17.09
CA LEU A 183 10.93 4.43 16.58
C LEU A 183 10.26 3.12 17.00
N ARG A 184 10.95 1.99 16.86
CA ARG A 184 10.46 0.68 17.32
C ARG A 184 10.08 0.72 18.81
N ASN A 185 10.94 1.28 19.65
CA ASN A 185 10.69 1.40 21.08
C ASN A 185 9.49 2.31 21.37
N ASP A 186 9.30 3.36 20.59
CA ASP A 186 8.14 4.24 20.71
C ASP A 186 6.83 3.51 20.37
N VAL A 187 6.82 2.72 19.29
CA VAL A 187 5.67 1.88 18.93
C VAL A 187 5.36 0.88 20.03
N GLU A 188 6.36 0.15 20.52
CA GLU A 188 6.21 -0.82 21.61
C GLU A 188 5.67 -0.16 22.89
N ARG A 189 6.20 1.01 23.25
CA ARG A 189 5.74 1.76 24.43
C ARG A 189 4.30 2.23 24.28
N MET A 190 3.88 2.66 23.09
CA MET A 190 2.49 3.10 22.86
C MET A 190 1.52 1.91 22.88
N ILE A 191 1.86 0.79 22.22
CA ILE A 191 1.03 -0.42 22.23
C ILE A 191 0.85 -0.99 23.64
N ARG A 192 1.91 -0.98 24.46
CA ARG A 192 1.85 -1.49 25.85
C ARG A 192 1.12 -0.58 26.82
N LYS A 193 0.85 0.70 26.47
CA LYS A 193 0.04 1.57 27.33
C LYS A 193 -1.40 1.11 27.23
N ASP A 194 -1.85 0.39 28.25
CA ASP A 194 -3.22 -0.11 28.35
C ASP A 194 -4.25 1.02 28.11
N PRO A 195 -5.10 0.94 27.07
CA PRO A 195 -6.14 1.95 26.82
C PRO A 195 -7.15 2.07 27.97
N ARG A 196 -7.24 1.05 28.84
CA ARG A 196 -8.26 0.94 29.90
C ARG A 196 -7.96 1.76 31.16
N GLY A 197 -6.78 2.37 31.28
CA GLY A 197 -6.40 3.18 32.44
C GLY A 197 -6.78 4.66 32.37
N ARG A 198 -7.43 5.12 31.29
CA ARG A 198 -7.95 6.49 31.15
C ARG A 198 -9.46 6.46 31.25
N ARG A 199 -9.97 6.23 32.45
CA ARG A 199 -11.33 6.62 32.84
C ARG A 199 -11.25 7.94 33.58
#